data_AF-A0A838J5W7-F1
#
_entry.id   AF-A0A838J5W7-F1
#
_cell.length_a   1.000
_cell.length_b   1.000
_cell.length_c   1.000
_cell.angle_alpha   90.00
_cell.angle_beta   90.00
_cell.angle_gamma   90.00
#
_symmetry.space_group_name_H-M   'P 1'
#
loop_
_entity.id
_entity.type
_entity.pdbx_description
1 polymer ?
#
loop_
_entity_poly.entity_id
_entity_poly.type
_entity_poly.pdbx_seq_one_letter_code
_entity_poly.pdbx_strand_id
1 'polypeptide(L)'
;SIILHFTPEVAALSAEEFMDNLCTRFNVKGLVVGSDFSLGRNRMGNVEFLADYGKRHQIRVEAMSLEGSQQVRISSTRIRTLVSEGQIAEANALLGHPVVLGGRVVHGDERGRLLGFPTANLRPEPHKLLPANGVYAVRATIHDNEPSDLDETSTVYTGVANIGVRPTFNGKERLVEVHLLDVDLLLYDKYLRVDIIDHLRGEQRFPNIEALKTQITADAEQARQILAVRRVSN
;
A
#
# COMPACT_ATOMS: atom_id res chain seq x y z
N SER A 1 15.96 5.70 -7.73
CA SER A 1 16.35 4.51 -6.94
C SER A 1 17.17 3.56 -7.81
N ILE A 2 17.93 2.64 -7.23
CA ILE A 2 18.60 1.55 -7.96
C ILE A 2 17.86 0.27 -7.59
N ILE A 3 17.46 -0.51 -8.59
CA ILE A 3 16.83 -1.82 -8.38
C ILE A 3 17.89 -2.88 -8.63
N LEU A 4 18.22 -3.65 -7.60
CA LEU A 4 19.09 -4.81 -7.72
C LEU A 4 18.22 -6.08 -7.64
N HIS A 5 18.24 -6.88 -8.70
CA HIS A 5 17.60 -8.19 -8.69
C HIS A 5 18.46 -9.17 -7.88
N PHE A 6 17.86 -9.84 -6.91
CA PHE A 6 18.55 -10.84 -6.09
C PHE A 6 18.66 -12.17 -6.84
N THR A 7 19.61 -12.25 -7.76
CA THR A 7 19.89 -13.45 -8.56
C THR A 7 20.84 -14.41 -7.82
N PRO A 8 20.96 -15.69 -8.25
CA PRO A 8 21.93 -16.62 -7.66
C PRO A 8 23.37 -16.09 -7.66
N GLU A 9 23.76 -15.33 -8.69
CA GLU A 9 25.07 -14.70 -8.79
C GLU A 9 25.24 -13.62 -7.71
N VAL A 10 24.24 -12.76 -7.50
CA VAL A 10 24.25 -11.74 -6.44
C VAL A 10 24.26 -12.41 -5.05
N ALA A 11 23.50 -13.49 -4.87
CA ALA A 11 23.43 -14.22 -3.61
C ALA A 11 24.76 -14.94 -3.25
N ALA A 12 25.58 -15.24 -4.25
CA ALA A 12 26.87 -15.91 -4.08
C ALA A 12 28.00 -14.96 -3.68
N LEU A 13 27.87 -13.64 -3.94
CA LEU A 13 28.87 -12.64 -3.61
C LEU A 13 29.16 -12.61 -2.11
N SER A 14 30.43 -12.56 -1.74
CA SER A 14 30.84 -12.19 -0.39
C SER A 14 30.45 -10.75 -0.06
N ALA A 15 30.53 -10.40 1.23
CA ALA A 15 30.25 -9.04 1.67
C ALA A 15 31.23 -8.01 1.09
N GLU A 16 32.51 -8.38 0.99
CA GLU A 16 33.57 -7.54 0.42
C GLU A 16 33.34 -7.32 -1.08
N GLU A 17 33.15 -8.39 -1.86
CA GLU A 17 32.90 -8.30 -3.31
C GLU A 17 31.67 -7.45 -3.62
N PHE A 18 30.60 -7.60 -2.84
CA PHE A 18 29.41 -6.78 -3.00
C PHE A 18 29.71 -5.29 -2.79
N MET A 19 30.41 -4.95 -1.70
CA MET A 19 30.75 -3.57 -1.39
C MET A 19 31.74 -2.96 -2.38
N ASP A 20 32.73 -3.72 -2.84
CA ASP A 20 33.71 -3.28 -3.83
C ASP A 20 33.03 -2.96 -5.17
N ASN A 21 32.11 -3.82 -5.61
CA ASN A 21 31.30 -3.58 -6.81
C ASN A 21 30.45 -2.31 -6.68
N LEU A 22 29.81 -2.12 -5.52
CA LEU A 22 28.99 -0.94 -5.24
C LEU A 22 29.84 0.35 -5.24
N CYS A 23 30.99 0.33 -4.56
CA CYS A 23 31.87 1.49 -4.44
C CYS A 23 32.51 1.86 -5.78
N THR A 24 32.91 0.87 -6.57
CA THR A 24 33.43 1.05 -7.93
C THR A 24 32.39 1.73 -8.83
N ARG A 25 31.10 1.38 -8.68
CA ARG A 25 30.05 1.90 -9.53
C ARG A 25 29.57 3.30 -9.14
N PHE A 26 29.52 3.62 -7.84
CA PHE A 26 28.83 4.80 -7.33
C PHE A 26 29.69 5.79 -6.53
N ASN A 27 30.99 5.51 -6.32
CA ASN A 27 31.88 6.36 -5.51
C ASN A 27 31.27 6.71 -4.14
N VAL A 28 30.81 5.68 -3.43
CA VAL A 28 30.07 5.80 -2.17
C VAL A 28 30.92 6.54 -1.13
N LYS A 29 30.38 7.59 -0.51
CA LYS A 29 31.01 8.35 0.58
C LYS A 29 30.34 8.16 1.94
N GLY A 30 29.09 7.75 1.93
CA GLY A 30 28.31 7.48 3.12
C GLY A 30 27.34 6.33 2.89
N LEU A 31 27.11 5.54 3.92
CA LEU A 31 26.19 4.43 3.94
C LEU A 31 25.38 4.51 5.24
N VAL A 32 24.05 4.56 5.11
CA VAL A 32 23.13 4.53 6.25
C VAL A 32 22.32 3.25 6.15
N VAL A 33 22.33 2.44 7.20
CA VAL A 33 21.64 1.14 7.25
C VAL A 33 20.87 0.98 8.55
N GLY A 34 19.87 0.09 8.56
CA GLY A 34 19.24 -0.35 9.82
C GLY A 34 20.21 -1.16 10.68
N SER A 35 20.02 -1.16 12.00
CA SER A 35 20.87 -1.91 12.93
C SER A 35 20.82 -3.43 12.73
N ASP A 36 19.79 -3.96 12.07
CA ASP A 36 19.63 -5.39 11.71
C ASP A 36 20.05 -5.72 10.26
N PHE A 37 20.64 -4.74 9.56
CA PHE A 37 21.02 -4.89 8.17
C PHE A 37 22.15 -5.92 8.00
N SER A 38 22.07 -6.65 6.90
CA SER A 38 23.12 -7.58 6.49
C SER A 38 23.19 -7.71 4.98
N LEU A 39 24.38 -8.00 4.45
CA LEU A 39 24.62 -8.28 3.04
C LEU A 39 25.59 -9.46 2.84
N GLY A 40 25.77 -9.83 1.57
CA GLY A 40 26.66 -10.91 1.17
C GLY A 40 26.08 -12.30 1.46
N ARG A 41 26.75 -13.31 0.90
CA ARG A 41 26.38 -14.72 1.00
C ARG A 41 26.16 -15.10 2.46
N ASN A 42 25.04 -15.77 2.74
CA ASN A 42 24.64 -16.19 4.08
C ASN A 42 24.62 -15.05 5.12
N ARG A 43 24.34 -13.80 4.70
CA ARG A 43 24.28 -12.62 5.59
C ARG A 43 25.59 -12.35 6.34
N MET A 44 26.73 -12.74 5.76
CA MET A 44 28.05 -12.66 6.43
C MET A 44 28.52 -11.23 6.72
N GLY A 45 28.04 -10.23 5.97
CA GLY A 45 28.35 -8.82 6.20
C GLY A 45 27.29 -8.17 7.07
N ASN A 46 27.55 -7.98 8.35
CA ASN A 46 26.69 -7.25 9.29
C ASN A 46 27.13 -5.78 9.42
N VAL A 47 26.51 -5.03 10.34
CA VAL A 47 26.86 -3.63 10.61
C VAL A 47 28.31 -3.46 11.07
N GLU A 48 28.86 -4.40 11.83
CA GLU A 48 30.26 -4.37 12.27
C GLU A 48 31.22 -4.49 11.08
N PHE A 49 30.96 -5.45 10.19
CA PHE A 49 31.67 -5.58 8.92
C PHE A 49 31.63 -4.28 8.12
N LEU A 50 30.45 -3.65 8.00
CA LEU A 50 30.31 -2.39 7.26
C LEU A 50 31.10 -1.25 7.92
N ALA A 51 31.09 -1.15 9.25
CA ALA A 51 31.86 -0.14 9.96
C ALA A 51 33.37 -0.31 9.70
N ASP A 52 33.88 -1.54 9.72
CA ASP A 52 35.30 -1.82 9.46
C ASP A 52 35.67 -1.66 7.98
N TYR A 53 34.79 -2.07 7.05
CA TYR A 53 34.92 -1.76 5.62
C TYR A 53 34.98 -0.24 5.40
N GLY A 54 34.07 0.51 6.01
CA GLY A 54 34.00 1.96 5.89
C GLY A 54 35.24 2.67 6.41
N LYS A 55 35.82 2.22 7.53
CA LYS A 55 37.11 2.74 8.02
C LYS A 55 38.25 2.54 7.02
N ARG A 56 38.34 1.36 6.41
CA ARG A 56 39.39 1.03 5.42
C ARG A 56 39.26 1.84 4.13
N HIS A 57 38.03 2.11 3.70
CA HIS A 57 37.72 2.72 2.42
C HIS A 57 37.26 4.18 2.50
N GLN A 58 37.38 4.81 3.68
CA GLN A 58 36.98 6.20 3.95
C GLN A 58 35.50 6.48 3.63
N ILE A 59 34.63 5.53 3.98
CA ILE A 59 33.17 5.64 3.86
C ILE A 59 32.58 5.84 5.24
N ARG A 60 31.76 6.88 5.41
CA ARG A 60 31.01 7.07 6.65
C ARG A 60 29.89 6.04 6.74
N VAL A 61 29.90 5.19 7.76
CA VAL A 61 28.83 4.23 8.00
C VAL A 61 28.05 4.63 9.23
N GLU A 62 26.73 4.72 9.10
CA GLU A 62 25.81 5.06 10.18
C GLU A 62 24.72 4.00 10.30
N ALA A 63 24.61 3.40 11.48
CA ALA A 63 23.59 2.41 11.78
C ALA A 63 22.44 3.07 12.54
N MET A 64 21.26 3.08 11.92
CA MET A 64 20.05 3.62 12.49
C MET A 64 19.40 2.57 13.39
N SER A 65 19.13 2.95 14.65
CA SER A 65 18.32 2.12 15.52
C SER A 65 16.91 1.99 14.95
N LEU A 66 16.37 0.77 14.97
CA LEU A 66 14.98 0.48 14.59
C LEU A 66 13.97 0.90 15.67
N GLU A 67 14.45 1.37 16.82
CA GLU A 67 13.62 1.89 17.90
C GLU A 67 13.19 3.32 17.55
N GLY A 68 12.03 3.44 16.90
CA GLY A 68 11.37 4.72 16.70
C GLY A 68 10.98 5.36 18.03
N SER A 69 10.76 6.68 18.01
CA SER A 69 10.42 7.56 19.15
C SER A 69 9.18 7.20 20.00
N GLN A 70 8.55 6.05 19.76
CA GLN A 70 7.46 5.49 20.57
C GLN A 70 7.72 3.99 20.73
N GLN A 71 7.36 3.43 21.89
CA GLN A 71 7.62 2.09 22.44
C GLN A 71 7.22 0.86 21.56
N VAL A 72 7.00 1.06 20.26
CA VAL A 72 6.22 0.22 19.37
C VAL A 72 7.07 -0.09 18.13
N ARG A 73 7.59 -1.32 18.02
CA ARG A 73 8.43 -1.77 16.89
C ARG A 73 7.70 -1.60 15.55
N ILE A 74 8.27 -0.81 14.64
CA ILE A 74 7.82 -0.65 13.25
C ILE A 74 8.55 -1.67 12.38
N SER A 75 7.81 -2.52 11.66
CA SER A 75 8.39 -3.52 10.74
C SER A 75 7.40 -3.89 9.64
N SER A 76 7.90 -4.29 8.47
CA SER A 76 7.05 -4.72 7.36
C SER A 76 6.16 -5.91 7.73
N THR A 77 6.67 -6.89 8.50
CA THR A 77 5.87 -8.04 8.94
C THR A 77 4.66 -7.60 9.73
N ARG A 78 4.85 -6.73 10.73
CA ARG A 78 3.74 -6.22 11.54
C ARG A 78 2.75 -5.42 10.71
N ILE A 79 3.22 -4.50 9.87
CA ILE A 79 2.35 -3.69 9.01
C ILE A 79 1.52 -4.60 8.10
N ARG A 80 2.13 -5.64 7.49
CA ARG A 80 1.40 -6.60 6.66
C ARG A 80 0.33 -7.34 7.46
N THR A 81 0.63 -7.78 8.69
CA THR A 81 -0.36 -8.41 9.58
C THR A 81 -1.54 -7.48 9.85
N LEU A 82 -1.28 -6.24 10.28
CA LEU A 82 -2.33 -5.24 10.55
C LEU A 82 -3.20 -5.00 9.33
N VAL A 83 -2.60 -4.85 8.14
CA VAL A 83 -3.34 -4.69 6.88
C VAL A 83 -4.21 -5.92 6.61
N SER A 84 -3.65 -7.13 6.66
CA SER A 84 -4.38 -8.38 6.42
C SER A 84 -5.54 -8.61 7.40
N GLU A 85 -5.45 -8.08 8.61
CA GLU A 85 -6.49 -8.15 9.65
C GLU A 85 -7.51 -7.00 9.56
N GLY A 86 -7.32 -6.06 8.63
CA GLY A 86 -8.21 -4.90 8.46
C GLY A 86 -7.97 -3.79 9.49
N GLN A 87 -6.89 -3.85 10.27
CA GLN A 87 -6.50 -2.85 11.27
C GLN A 87 -5.80 -1.64 10.61
N ILE A 88 -6.53 -0.98 9.69
CA ILE A 88 -5.98 0.06 8.80
C ILE A 88 -5.51 1.29 9.56
N ALA A 89 -6.23 1.74 10.58
CA ALA A 89 -5.84 2.93 11.33
C ALA A 89 -4.46 2.77 11.99
N GLU A 90 -4.19 1.61 12.61
CA GLU A 90 -2.89 1.32 13.19
C GLU A 90 -1.81 1.14 12.12
N ALA A 91 -2.12 0.41 11.04
CA ALA A 91 -1.19 0.24 9.93
C ALA A 91 -0.75 1.59 9.34
N ASN A 92 -1.68 2.51 9.13
CA ASN A 92 -1.42 3.86 8.63
C ASN A 92 -0.58 4.68 9.60
N ALA A 93 -0.81 4.56 10.91
CA ALA A 93 -0.01 5.23 11.93
C ALA A 93 1.45 4.76 11.93
N LEU A 94 1.69 3.45 11.73
CA LEU A 94 3.04 2.89 11.64
C LEU A 94 3.73 3.19 10.30
N LEU A 95 2.97 3.29 9.21
CA LEU A 95 3.47 3.67 7.88
C LEU A 95 3.81 5.16 7.78
N GLY A 96 3.12 6.01 8.55
CA GLY A 96 3.16 7.47 8.40
C GLY A 96 2.36 7.98 7.19
N HIS A 97 1.70 7.09 6.45
CA HIS A 97 0.82 7.42 5.32
C HIS A 97 -0.26 6.33 5.15
N PRO A 98 -1.36 6.60 4.42
CA PRO A 98 -2.37 5.59 4.13
C PRO A 98 -1.85 4.38 3.35
N VAL A 99 -2.40 3.20 3.61
CA VAL A 99 -2.28 2.05 2.71
C VAL A 99 -2.88 2.42 1.35
N VAL A 100 -2.11 2.27 0.29
CA VAL A 100 -2.51 2.67 -1.07
C VAL A 100 -2.78 1.44 -1.91
N LEU A 101 -3.91 1.43 -2.61
CA LEU A 101 -4.20 0.52 -3.72
C LEU A 101 -4.20 1.30 -5.04
N GLY A 102 -3.84 0.62 -6.13
CA GLY A 102 -3.84 1.18 -7.47
C GLY A 102 -4.38 0.16 -8.46
N GLY A 103 -5.04 0.63 -9.51
CA GLY A 103 -5.48 -0.25 -10.58
C GLY A 103 -6.27 0.48 -11.67
N ARG A 104 -6.30 -0.13 -12.85
CA ARG A 104 -7.20 0.29 -13.93
C ARG A 104 -8.63 -0.09 -13.57
N VAL A 105 -9.55 0.82 -13.87
CA VAL A 105 -10.98 0.56 -13.74
C VAL A 105 -11.42 -0.35 -14.87
N VAL A 106 -11.98 -1.49 -14.49
CA VAL A 106 -12.52 -2.48 -15.41
C VAL A 106 -14.04 -2.48 -15.39
N HIS A 107 -14.63 -3.02 -16.45
CA HIS A 107 -16.07 -3.26 -16.49
C HIS A 107 -16.44 -4.37 -15.51
N GLY A 108 -17.45 -4.11 -14.67
CA GLY A 108 -18.05 -5.08 -13.76
C GLY A 108 -19.50 -5.36 -14.10
N ASP A 109 -20.25 -5.95 -13.16
CA ASP A 109 -21.66 -6.34 -13.38
C ASP A 109 -22.64 -5.15 -13.32
N GLU A 110 -22.15 -3.93 -13.12
CA GLU A 110 -22.91 -2.68 -12.97
C GLU A 110 -24.05 -2.72 -11.93
N ARG A 111 -24.07 -3.70 -11.02
CA ARG A 111 -25.13 -3.89 -10.01
C ARG A 111 -25.28 -2.67 -9.09
N GLY A 112 -24.17 -2.05 -8.72
CA GLY A 112 -24.18 -0.83 -7.91
C GLY A 112 -24.96 0.29 -8.57
N ARG A 113 -24.80 0.49 -9.89
CA ARG A 113 -25.53 1.50 -10.66
C ARG A 113 -27.04 1.26 -10.61
N LEU A 114 -27.50 0.01 -10.73
CA LEU A 114 -28.92 -0.35 -10.60
C LEU A 114 -29.50 -0.06 -9.20
N LEU A 115 -28.65 -0.04 -8.17
CA LEU A 115 -29.03 0.25 -6.78
C LEU A 115 -28.91 1.74 -6.41
N GLY A 116 -28.41 2.59 -7.33
CA GLY A 116 -28.15 4.02 -7.08
C GLY A 116 -26.75 4.33 -6.55
N PHE A 117 -25.85 3.35 -6.52
CA PHE A 117 -24.48 3.46 -6.00
C PHE A 117 -23.45 2.99 -7.04
N PRO A 118 -23.18 3.79 -8.09
CA PRO A 118 -22.23 3.40 -9.14
C PRO A 118 -20.84 3.11 -8.56
N THR A 119 -20.25 1.98 -8.92
CA THR A 119 -18.93 1.55 -8.45
C THR A 119 -17.93 1.40 -9.59
N ALA A 120 -16.70 1.84 -9.36
CA ALA A 120 -15.55 1.51 -10.17
C ALA A 120 -14.93 0.20 -9.67
N ASN A 121 -14.81 -0.79 -10.56
CA ASN A 121 -14.19 -2.06 -10.23
C ASN A 121 -12.69 -1.97 -10.52
N LEU A 122 -11.86 -2.14 -9.50
CA LEU A 122 -10.41 -2.14 -9.65
C LEU A 122 -9.91 -3.58 -9.63
N ARG A 123 -8.96 -3.87 -10.53
CA ARG A 123 -8.10 -5.03 -10.43
C ARG A 123 -6.76 -4.59 -9.85
N PRO A 124 -6.51 -4.85 -8.55
CA PRO A 124 -5.21 -4.57 -7.95
C PRO A 124 -4.12 -5.40 -8.62
N GLU A 125 -2.88 -4.92 -8.55
CA GLU A 125 -1.72 -5.69 -9.00
C GLU A 125 -1.65 -7.06 -8.28
N PRO A 126 -1.24 -8.14 -8.98
CA PRO A 126 -1.25 -9.50 -8.42
C PRO A 126 -0.47 -9.68 -7.10
N HIS A 127 0.57 -8.87 -6.88
CA HIS A 127 1.43 -8.95 -5.70
C HIS A 127 1.04 -7.95 -4.60
N LYS A 128 -0.02 -7.16 -4.81
CA LYS A 128 -0.45 -6.15 -3.86
C LYS A 128 -1.12 -6.81 -2.66
N LEU A 129 -0.65 -6.47 -1.46
CA LEU A 129 -1.33 -6.88 -0.24
C LEU A 129 -2.65 -6.12 -0.13
N LEU A 130 -3.75 -6.87 -0.13
CA LEU A 130 -5.08 -6.33 0.13
C LEU A 130 -5.42 -6.47 1.62
N PRO A 131 -6.14 -5.49 2.19
CA PRO A 131 -6.70 -5.60 3.54
C PRO A 131 -7.62 -6.80 3.75
N ALA A 132 -8.16 -7.02 4.95
CA ALA A 132 -9.24 -7.99 5.16
C ALA A 132 -10.45 -7.73 4.25
N ASN A 133 -11.33 -8.71 4.05
CA ASN A 133 -12.58 -8.44 3.36
C ASN A 133 -13.47 -7.51 4.21
N GLY A 134 -14.08 -6.52 3.58
CA GLY A 134 -14.89 -5.53 4.28
C GLY A 134 -15.09 -4.24 3.50
N VAL A 135 -15.63 -3.26 4.20
CA VAL A 135 -15.96 -1.94 3.70
C VAL A 135 -15.06 -0.91 4.38
N TYR A 136 -14.52 0.02 3.60
CA TYR A 136 -13.50 0.96 4.02
C TYR A 136 -13.84 2.38 3.59
N ALA A 137 -13.51 3.36 4.43
CA ALA A 137 -13.49 4.76 4.04
C ALA A 137 -12.21 5.03 3.24
N VAL A 138 -12.34 5.63 2.06
CA VAL A 138 -11.22 5.82 1.16
C VAL A 138 -11.17 7.23 0.57
N ARG A 139 -9.98 7.62 0.13
CA ARG A 139 -9.78 8.73 -0.81
C ARG A 139 -9.31 8.17 -2.13
N ALA A 140 -9.75 8.76 -3.23
CA ALA A 140 -9.35 8.35 -4.55
C ALA A 140 -8.83 9.53 -5.37
N THR A 141 -7.80 9.28 -6.15
CA THR A 141 -7.33 10.18 -7.20
C THR A 141 -7.44 9.45 -8.54
N ILE A 142 -7.85 10.18 -9.56
CA ILE A 142 -8.13 9.65 -10.90
C ILE A 142 -7.04 10.14 -11.84
N HIS A 143 -6.49 9.21 -12.62
CA HIS A 143 -5.41 9.46 -13.56
C HIS A 143 -5.77 8.84 -14.92
N ASP A 144 -5.28 9.44 -16.00
CA ASP A 144 -5.45 8.87 -17.35
C ASP A 144 -4.63 7.59 -17.55
N ASN A 145 -3.47 7.51 -16.90
CA ASN A 145 -2.59 6.36 -16.90
C ASN A 145 -2.08 6.09 -15.48
N GLU A 146 -1.26 5.04 -15.31
CA GLU A 146 -0.58 4.79 -14.04
C GLU A 146 0.28 6.00 -13.67
N PRO A 147 0.07 6.60 -12.48
CA PRO A 147 0.67 7.87 -12.14
C PRO A 147 2.17 7.74 -11.96
N SER A 148 2.90 8.76 -12.39
CA SER A 148 4.34 8.88 -12.12
C SER A 148 4.59 9.58 -10.79
N ASP A 149 5.78 9.40 -10.19
CA ASP A 149 6.20 10.13 -8.98
C ASP A 149 6.21 11.67 -9.19
N LEU A 150 6.03 12.14 -10.42
CA LEU A 150 6.04 13.55 -10.83
C LEU A 150 4.64 14.11 -11.11
N ASP A 151 3.57 13.33 -10.95
CA ASP A 151 2.22 13.80 -11.24
C ASP A 151 1.74 14.76 -10.15
N GLU A 152 1.73 16.06 -10.44
CA GLU A 152 1.25 17.11 -9.53
C GLU A 152 -0.28 17.30 -9.61
N THR A 153 -0.89 17.49 -8.43
CA THR A 153 -2.27 17.97 -8.21
C THR A 153 -3.38 17.22 -8.95
N SER A 154 -3.68 16.02 -8.51
CA SER A 154 -4.93 15.33 -8.87
C SER A 154 -6.05 15.65 -7.86
N THR A 155 -7.25 15.97 -8.36
CA THR A 155 -8.45 16.13 -7.51
C THR A 155 -8.65 14.89 -6.66
N VAL A 156 -8.81 15.10 -5.35
CA VAL A 156 -9.06 14.03 -4.38
C VAL A 156 -10.56 13.89 -4.15
N TYR A 157 -11.08 12.70 -4.41
CA TYR A 157 -12.47 12.33 -4.16
C TYR A 157 -12.56 11.49 -2.89
N THR A 158 -13.64 11.67 -2.15
CA THR A 158 -13.98 10.80 -1.02
C THR A 158 -14.84 9.62 -1.49
N GLY A 159 -14.66 8.46 -0.88
CA GLY A 159 -15.35 7.25 -1.31
C GLY A 159 -15.51 6.21 -0.22
N VAL A 160 -16.23 5.16 -0.60
CA VAL A 160 -16.28 3.89 0.12
C VAL A 160 -15.72 2.80 -0.80
N ALA A 161 -14.84 1.95 -0.27
CA ALA A 161 -14.35 0.77 -0.99
C ALA A 161 -14.87 -0.51 -0.34
N ASN A 162 -15.42 -1.41 -1.15
CA ASN A 162 -15.69 -2.79 -0.76
C ASN A 162 -14.57 -3.68 -1.29
N ILE A 163 -13.96 -4.45 -0.39
CA ILE A 163 -12.98 -5.48 -0.73
C ILE A 163 -13.60 -6.83 -0.39
N GLY A 164 -13.85 -7.65 -1.40
CA GLY A 164 -14.56 -8.91 -1.23
C GLY A 164 -14.10 -9.98 -2.21
N VAL A 165 -14.55 -11.21 -2.00
CA VAL A 165 -14.23 -12.35 -2.88
C VAL A 165 -15.39 -12.59 -3.83
N ARG A 166 -15.10 -12.59 -5.14
CA ARG A 166 -16.05 -13.03 -6.16
C ARG A 166 -15.80 -14.50 -6.51
N PRO A 167 -16.80 -15.39 -6.43
CA PRO A 167 -16.72 -16.71 -7.04
C PRO A 167 -16.62 -16.54 -8.56
N THR A 168 -15.53 -17.01 -9.18
CA THR A 168 -15.37 -17.02 -10.64
C THR A 168 -15.20 -18.45 -11.15
N PHE A 169 -15.43 -18.66 -12.44
CA PHE A 169 -15.31 -19.98 -13.08
C PHE A 169 -13.90 -20.60 -12.93
N ASN A 170 -12.86 -19.75 -12.77
CA ASN A 170 -11.45 -20.16 -12.67
C ASN A 170 -10.86 -20.00 -11.25
N GLY A 171 -11.68 -19.71 -10.24
CA GLY A 171 -11.22 -19.61 -8.85
C GLY A 171 -11.91 -18.54 -8.01
N LYS A 172 -11.21 -18.05 -6.98
CA LYS A 172 -11.64 -16.95 -6.12
C LYS A 172 -10.73 -15.76 -6.40
N GLU A 173 -11.30 -14.69 -6.96
CA GLU A 173 -10.58 -13.43 -7.16
C GLU A 173 -11.09 -12.40 -6.14
N ARG A 174 -10.17 -11.65 -5.52
CA ARG A 174 -10.54 -10.54 -4.66
C ARG A 174 -10.73 -9.30 -5.52
N LEU A 175 -11.89 -8.68 -5.41
CA LEU A 175 -12.24 -7.47 -6.15
C LEU A 175 -12.27 -6.29 -5.19
N VAL A 176 -11.88 -5.12 -5.71
CA VAL A 176 -12.01 -3.84 -5.00
C VAL A 176 -13.01 -2.99 -5.76
N GLU A 177 -14.16 -2.72 -5.16
CA GLU A 177 -15.22 -1.90 -5.73
C GLU A 177 -15.24 -0.54 -5.01
N VAL A 178 -15.03 0.55 -5.74
CA VAL A 178 -14.98 1.90 -5.17
C VAL A 178 -16.21 2.69 -5.59
N HIS A 179 -16.99 3.14 -4.63
CA HIS A 179 -18.04 4.12 -4.83
C HIS A 179 -17.53 5.51 -4.43
N LEU A 180 -17.40 6.42 -5.39
CA LEU A 180 -17.07 7.82 -5.11
C LEU A 180 -18.33 8.55 -4.65
N LEU A 181 -18.22 9.29 -3.55
CA LEU A 181 -19.34 10.01 -2.97
C LEU A 181 -19.54 11.35 -3.66
N ASP A 182 -20.82 11.72 -3.81
CA ASP A 182 -21.26 13.06 -4.21
C ASP A 182 -20.77 13.49 -5.62
N VAL A 183 -20.38 12.51 -6.46
CA VAL A 183 -19.96 12.71 -7.85
C VAL A 183 -20.50 11.61 -8.76
N ASP A 184 -20.74 11.96 -10.02
CA ASP A 184 -21.07 11.01 -11.08
C ASP A 184 -20.06 11.17 -12.21
N LEU A 185 -19.13 10.21 -12.31
CA LEU A 185 -18.00 10.26 -13.24
C LEU A 185 -17.92 8.95 -14.03
N LEU A 186 -17.61 9.06 -15.32
CA LEU A 186 -17.27 7.92 -16.15
C LEU A 186 -15.79 7.57 -15.94
N LEU A 187 -15.53 6.47 -15.24
CA LEU A 187 -14.19 6.09 -14.81
C LEU A 187 -13.56 4.95 -15.63
N TYR A 188 -14.27 4.38 -16.61
CA TYR A 188 -13.75 3.28 -17.40
C TYR A 188 -12.42 3.64 -18.07
N ASP A 189 -11.50 2.68 -18.05
CA ASP A 189 -10.13 2.78 -18.58
C ASP A 189 -9.21 3.78 -17.86
N LYS A 190 -9.72 4.53 -16.87
CA LYS A 190 -8.90 5.37 -15.99
C LYS A 190 -8.12 4.52 -14.99
N TYR A 191 -7.03 5.08 -14.48
CA TYR A 191 -6.31 4.52 -13.35
C TYR A 191 -6.76 5.22 -12.07
N LEU A 192 -7.14 4.43 -11.06
CA LEU A 192 -7.51 4.94 -9.75
C LEU A 192 -6.43 4.58 -8.75
N ARG A 193 -5.93 5.60 -8.05
CA ARG A 193 -5.16 5.43 -6.81
C ARG A 193 -6.12 5.63 -5.65
N VAL A 194 -6.16 4.67 -4.73
CA VAL A 194 -7.09 4.61 -3.60
C VAL A 194 -6.31 4.54 -2.31
N ASP A 195 -6.39 5.60 -1.52
CA ASP A 195 -5.81 5.66 -0.18
C ASP A 195 -6.86 5.16 0.83
N ILE A 196 -6.56 4.05 1.51
CA ILE A 196 -7.44 3.45 2.50
C ILE A 196 -7.25 4.14 3.83
N ILE A 197 -8.28 4.84 4.28
CA ILE A 197 -8.21 5.71 5.45
C ILE A 197 -8.64 4.98 6.72
N ASP A 198 -9.73 4.22 6.66
CA ASP A 198 -10.22 3.47 7.82
C ASP A 198 -11.10 2.28 7.42
N HIS A 199 -11.22 1.32 8.34
CA HIS A 199 -12.13 0.19 8.21
C HIS A 199 -13.50 0.53 8.83
N LEU A 200 -14.58 0.34 8.06
CA LEU A 200 -15.95 0.61 8.50
C LEU A 200 -16.59 -0.64 9.09
N ARG A 201 -16.53 -1.76 8.37
CA ARG A 201 -17.14 -3.04 8.78
C ARG A 201 -16.66 -4.21 7.93
N GLY A 202 -16.81 -5.43 8.42
CA GLY A 202 -16.62 -6.65 7.63
C GLY A 202 -17.76 -6.93 6.64
N GLU A 203 -17.63 -8.05 5.91
CA GLU A 203 -18.67 -8.56 5.01
C GLU A 203 -19.95 -8.94 5.79
N GLN A 204 -21.11 -8.61 5.22
CA GLN A 204 -22.42 -8.89 5.81
C GLN A 204 -23.37 -9.42 4.71
N ARG A 205 -24.26 -10.32 5.09
CA ARG A 205 -25.36 -10.78 4.24
C ARG A 205 -26.61 -9.96 4.55
N PHE A 206 -27.32 -9.53 3.52
CA PHE A 206 -28.55 -8.77 3.67
C PHE A 206 -29.77 -9.62 3.30
N PRO A 207 -30.87 -9.53 4.07
CA PRO A 207 -32.07 -10.31 3.83
C PRO A 207 -32.85 -9.86 2.59
N ASN A 208 -32.67 -8.60 2.15
CA ASN A 208 -33.31 -8.02 0.97
C ASN A 208 -32.54 -6.80 0.46
N ILE A 209 -32.96 -6.26 -0.68
CA ILE A 209 -32.34 -5.11 -1.35
C ILE A 209 -32.45 -3.82 -0.51
N GLU A 210 -33.57 -3.60 0.19
CA GLU A 210 -33.76 -2.38 0.98
C GLU A 210 -32.84 -2.33 2.21
N ALA A 211 -32.61 -3.48 2.86
CA ALA A 211 -31.63 -3.61 3.93
C ALA A 211 -30.20 -3.33 3.42
N LEU A 212 -29.87 -3.82 2.22
CA LEU A 212 -28.59 -3.52 1.58
C LEU A 212 -28.42 -2.02 1.30
N LYS A 213 -29.42 -1.36 0.68
CA LYS A 213 -29.37 0.09 0.41
C LYS A 213 -29.26 0.93 1.68
N THR A 214 -29.98 0.52 2.74
CA THR A 214 -29.90 1.18 4.04
C THR A 214 -28.48 1.11 4.60
N GLN A 215 -27.85 -0.06 4.54
CA GLN A 215 -26.48 -0.22 5.01
C GLN A 215 -25.47 0.55 4.16
N ILE A 216 -25.60 0.54 2.82
CA ILE A 216 -24.70 1.31 1.95
C ILE A 216 -24.79 2.82 2.27
N THR A 217 -26.01 3.33 2.49
CA THR A 217 -26.22 4.74 2.89
C THR A 217 -25.54 5.05 4.23
N ALA A 218 -25.66 4.15 5.21
CA ALA A 218 -25.01 4.30 6.51
C ALA A 218 -23.47 4.26 6.40
N ASP A 219 -22.93 3.35 5.58
CA ASP A 219 -21.49 3.24 5.31
C ASP A 219 -20.94 4.52 4.67
N ALA A 220 -21.68 5.09 3.69
CA ALA A 220 -21.33 6.34 3.04
C ALA A 220 -21.31 7.52 4.03
N GLU A 221 -22.30 7.60 4.91
CA GLU A 221 -22.37 8.67 5.92
C GLU A 221 -21.24 8.56 6.95
N GLN A 222 -20.94 7.35 7.43
CA GLN A 222 -19.80 7.10 8.31
C GLN A 222 -18.48 7.49 7.63
N ALA A 223 -18.32 7.15 6.34
CA ALA A 223 -17.14 7.55 5.57
C ALA A 223 -17.00 9.07 5.48
N ARG A 224 -18.09 9.81 5.22
CA ARG A 224 -18.05 11.30 5.21
C ARG A 224 -17.53 11.85 6.53
N GLN A 225 -18.03 11.35 7.65
CA GLN A 225 -17.63 11.80 8.98
C GLN A 225 -16.14 11.56 9.23
N ILE A 226 -15.64 10.36 8.94
CA ILE A 226 -14.22 10.00 9.11
C ILE A 226 -13.33 10.86 8.20
N LEU A 227 -13.71 11.04 6.94
CA LEU A 227 -12.92 11.71 5.93
C LEU A 227 -12.90 13.23 6.08
N ALA A 228 -13.92 13.82 6.71
CA ALA A 228 -13.97 15.23 7.06
C ALA A 228 -12.98 15.61 8.17
N VAL A 229 -12.84 14.77 9.20
CA VAL A 229 -11.92 14.99 10.34
C VAL A 229 -10.46 14.83 9.93
N ARG A 230 -10.17 13.91 9.00
CA ARG A 230 -8.80 13.56 8.60
C ARG A 230 -8.27 14.34 7.39
N ARG A 231 -8.71 15.58 7.14
CA ARG A 231 -8.21 16.39 6.00
C ARG A 231 -6.67 16.38 6.02
N VAL A 232 -6.06 16.03 4.89
CA VAL A 232 -4.60 16.02 4.75
C VAL A 232 -4.11 17.43 5.11
N SER A 233 -3.29 17.53 6.15
CA SER A 233 -2.48 18.73 6.33
C SER A 233 -1.52 18.74 5.15
N ASN A 234 -1.64 19.74 4.27
CA ASN A 234 -0.67 19.98 3.20
C ASN A 234 0.74 20.05 3.75
#